data_AF-A0A095X185-F1
#
_entry.id   AF-A0A095X185-F1
#
_cell.length_a   1.000
_cell.length_b   1.000
_cell.length_c   1.000
_cell.angle_alpha   90.00
_cell.angle_beta   90.00
_cell.angle_gamma   90.00
#
_symmetry.space_group_name_H-M   'P 1'
#
loop_
_entity.id
_entity.type
_entity.pdbx_description
1 polymer ?
#
loop_
_entity_poly.entity_id
_entity_poly.type
_entity_poly.pdbx_seq_one_letter_code
_entity_poly.pdbx_strand_id
1 'polypeptide(L)'
;MVAKKLSLLASCALPLVFTPSASAQAFQVGQPLGNINESGERVVMSDNVKVFGGFHFAESCTFDPERNLLIVMNAGEFSDDAEADGYASLVHPDGSLHTAQWLGAPGNGPELITPIGSAIRDGVLYTVDSGFVHAFNLQTGEPVSSIRVPGAGFLNGIAVAADGTAYVSETQPGELIYKVTAEGDSSVFAAGGPLSRPNGVAIDNDGRIVVVNLDSKAVVTYERSGELVRVEEAAEAGSDGVVVLPDGTKYVSSVRFGSISKLVPGEEARVIAAGIPDAASLCYDSVQHQLVIPMNPNNALAFIKL
;
A
#
# COMPACT_ATOMS: atom_id res chain seq x y z
N MET A 1 45.81 -27.94 -84.99
CA MET A 1 45.81 -26.75 -84.10
C MET A 1 44.40 -26.16 -84.08
N VAL A 2 44.04 -25.53 -82.96
CA VAL A 2 42.73 -24.96 -82.58
C VAL A 2 41.82 -25.95 -81.86
N ALA A 3 41.93 -25.89 -80.54
CA ALA A 3 41.03 -26.48 -79.55
C ALA A 3 39.74 -25.65 -79.46
N LYS A 4 38.58 -26.30 -79.37
CA LYS A 4 37.33 -25.68 -78.92
C LYS A 4 36.96 -26.28 -77.57
N LYS A 5 37.09 -25.45 -76.54
CA LYS A 5 36.69 -25.72 -75.15
C LYS A 5 35.16 -25.78 -75.06
N LEU A 6 34.63 -26.85 -74.47
CA LEU A 6 33.24 -26.97 -74.06
C LEU A 6 33.13 -26.37 -72.65
N SER A 7 32.42 -25.26 -72.51
CA SER A 7 32.15 -24.60 -71.22
C SER A 7 30.81 -25.08 -70.67
N LEU A 8 30.85 -25.80 -69.55
CA LEU A 8 29.69 -26.15 -68.73
C LEU A 8 29.17 -24.88 -68.03
N LEU A 9 27.89 -24.55 -68.22
CA LEU A 9 27.16 -23.57 -67.41
C LEU A 9 26.63 -24.28 -66.15
N ALA A 10 27.26 -24.03 -65.00
CA ALA A 10 26.72 -24.41 -63.70
C ALA A 10 25.70 -23.35 -63.25
N SER A 11 24.43 -23.72 -63.12
CA SER A 11 23.40 -22.84 -62.54
C SER A 11 23.57 -22.80 -61.02
N CYS A 12 24.05 -21.67 -60.51
CA CYS A 12 24.13 -21.42 -59.07
C CYS A 12 22.74 -20.98 -58.57
N ALA A 13 22.02 -21.85 -57.88
CA ALA A 13 20.78 -21.48 -57.20
C ALA A 13 21.14 -20.83 -55.85
N LEU A 14 20.90 -19.52 -55.72
CA LEU A 14 21.01 -18.85 -54.41
C LEU A 14 19.83 -19.25 -53.51
N PRO A 15 20.05 -19.61 -52.24
CA PRO A 15 18.97 -19.77 -51.29
C PRO A 15 18.40 -18.40 -50.95
N LEU A 16 17.07 -18.23 -51.11
CA LEU A 16 16.35 -17.09 -50.56
C LEU A 16 16.39 -17.18 -49.04
N VAL A 17 17.20 -16.33 -48.41
CA VAL A 17 17.14 -16.08 -46.98
C VAL A 17 15.91 -15.22 -46.72
N PHE A 18 14.86 -15.82 -46.15
CA PHE A 18 13.75 -15.07 -45.59
C PHE A 18 14.23 -14.39 -44.31
N THR A 19 14.50 -13.08 -44.38
CA THR A 19 14.61 -12.25 -43.18
C THR A 19 13.19 -11.97 -42.69
N PRO A 20 12.83 -12.34 -41.44
CA PRO A 20 11.56 -11.90 -40.89
C PRO A 20 11.60 -10.38 -40.82
N SER A 21 10.64 -9.73 -41.48
CA SER A 21 10.45 -8.29 -41.34
C SER A 21 9.97 -8.04 -39.91
N ALA A 22 10.86 -7.56 -39.05
CA ALA A 22 10.47 -7.05 -37.75
C ALA A 22 9.51 -5.87 -38.00
N SER A 23 8.22 -6.06 -37.76
CA SER A 23 7.28 -4.95 -37.79
C SER A 23 7.63 -4.05 -36.59
N ALA A 24 8.11 -2.84 -36.86
CA ALA A 24 8.27 -1.85 -35.81
C ALA A 24 6.92 -1.68 -35.11
N GLN A 25 6.88 -1.95 -33.81
CA GLN A 25 5.68 -1.76 -33.00
C GLN A 25 5.32 -0.27 -33.08
N ALA A 26 4.08 0.04 -33.47
CA ALA A 26 3.64 1.43 -33.59
C ALA A 26 3.73 2.13 -32.24
N PHE A 27 4.24 3.36 -32.22
CA PHE A 27 4.25 4.18 -31.02
C PHE A 27 2.81 4.36 -30.51
N GLN A 28 2.60 4.08 -29.23
CA GLN A 28 1.32 4.31 -28.54
C GLN A 28 1.51 5.40 -27.49
N VAL A 29 0.53 6.30 -27.39
CA VAL A 29 0.46 7.29 -26.31
C VAL A 29 -0.24 6.70 -25.09
N GLY A 30 0.09 7.19 -23.91
CA GLY A 30 -0.56 6.81 -22.66
C GLY A 30 -2.05 7.16 -22.63
N GLN A 31 -2.83 6.38 -21.89
CA GLN A 31 -4.24 6.63 -21.62
C GLN A 31 -4.38 7.50 -20.36
N PRO A 32 -5.56 8.12 -20.12
CA PRO A 32 -5.88 8.68 -18.80
C PRO A 32 -5.68 7.66 -17.68
N LEU A 33 -5.52 8.12 -16.44
CA LEU A 33 -5.42 7.21 -15.28
C LEU A 33 -6.65 6.29 -15.20
N GLY A 34 -6.40 5.05 -14.79
CA GLY A 34 -7.36 3.97 -14.65
C GLY A 34 -6.64 2.71 -14.18
N ASN A 35 -7.35 1.81 -13.53
CA ASN A 35 -6.76 0.57 -13.03
C ASN A 35 -6.87 -0.55 -14.08
N ILE A 36 -5.96 -1.53 -14.02
CA ILE A 36 -6.11 -2.82 -14.67
C ILE A 36 -6.37 -3.83 -13.56
N ASN A 37 -7.58 -4.41 -13.53
CA ASN A 37 -7.92 -5.38 -12.49
C ASN A 37 -7.23 -6.73 -12.71
N GLU A 38 -7.36 -7.68 -11.77
CA GLU A 38 -6.72 -9.00 -11.86
C GLU A 38 -7.11 -9.80 -13.12
N SER A 39 -8.25 -9.50 -13.75
CA SER A 39 -8.67 -10.15 -15.00
C SER A 39 -8.06 -9.51 -16.26
N GLY A 40 -7.26 -8.46 -16.11
CA GLY A 40 -6.65 -7.70 -17.20
C GLY A 40 -7.58 -6.67 -17.83
N GLU A 41 -8.75 -6.41 -17.25
CA GLU A 41 -9.71 -5.44 -17.73
C GLU A 41 -9.36 -4.03 -17.23
N ARG A 42 -9.43 -3.05 -18.14
CA ARG A 42 -9.25 -1.64 -17.79
C ARG A 42 -10.50 -1.05 -17.18
N VAL A 43 -10.39 -0.60 -15.94
CA VAL A 43 -11.43 0.10 -15.19
C VAL A 43 -11.15 1.60 -15.24
N VAL A 44 -12.12 2.36 -15.76
CA VAL A 44 -12.04 3.83 -15.77
C VAL A 44 -12.21 4.36 -14.35
N MET A 45 -11.39 5.34 -13.99
CA MET A 45 -11.46 5.99 -12.69
C MET A 45 -12.82 6.67 -12.48
N SER A 46 -13.39 6.52 -11.28
CA SER A 46 -14.67 7.14 -10.93
C SER A 46 -14.58 8.67 -10.87
N ASP A 47 -15.64 9.36 -11.29
CA ASP A 47 -15.68 10.83 -11.41
C ASP A 47 -15.51 11.57 -10.06
N ASN A 48 -15.75 10.89 -8.94
CA ASN A 48 -15.59 11.43 -7.59
C ASN A 48 -14.15 11.34 -7.06
N VAL A 49 -13.22 10.78 -7.83
CA VAL A 49 -11.80 10.65 -7.45
C VAL A 49 -11.01 11.84 -7.99
N LYS A 50 -10.24 12.50 -7.12
CA LYS A 50 -9.23 13.50 -7.52
C LYS A 50 -7.84 12.96 -7.21
N VAL A 51 -6.89 13.15 -8.13
CA VAL A 51 -5.52 12.64 -7.99
C VAL A 51 -4.52 13.78 -7.96
N PHE A 52 -3.59 13.73 -7.02
CA PHE A 52 -2.45 14.64 -6.90
C PHE A 52 -1.16 13.82 -6.93
N GLY A 53 -0.27 14.15 -7.87
CA GLY A 53 1.03 13.48 -8.02
C GLY A 53 2.17 14.23 -7.31
N GLY A 54 3.38 13.68 -7.42
CA GLY A 54 4.60 14.29 -6.87
C GLY A 54 5.11 13.60 -5.61
N PHE A 55 4.68 12.36 -5.38
CA PHE A 55 5.12 11.50 -4.29
C PHE A 55 6.09 10.43 -4.80
N HIS A 56 6.73 9.70 -3.90
CA HIS A 56 7.53 8.54 -4.26
C HIS A 56 6.94 7.32 -3.55
N PHE A 57 6.52 6.31 -4.29
CA PHE A 57 6.04 5.03 -3.76
C PHE A 57 5.20 5.21 -2.47
N ALA A 58 4.13 5.98 -2.58
CA ALA A 58 3.28 6.28 -1.43
C ALA A 58 2.48 5.01 -1.07
N GLU A 59 2.75 4.45 0.12
CA GLU A 59 2.16 3.17 0.58
C GLU A 59 1.08 3.38 1.63
N SER A 60 1.39 4.20 2.63
CA SER A 60 0.50 4.47 3.75
C SER A 60 0.28 5.96 3.95
N CYS A 61 -0.89 6.31 4.49
CA CYS A 61 -1.12 7.62 5.05
C CYS A 61 -1.81 7.54 6.41
N THR A 62 -1.65 8.58 7.21
CA THR A 62 -2.45 8.84 8.41
C THR A 62 -2.78 10.34 8.46
N PHE A 63 -3.92 10.70 9.04
CA PHE A 63 -4.34 12.09 9.18
C PHE A 63 -4.11 12.60 10.61
N ASP A 64 -3.46 13.76 10.72
CA ASP A 64 -3.29 14.53 11.95
C ASP A 64 -4.38 15.62 12.01
N PRO A 65 -5.46 15.43 12.78
CA PRO A 65 -6.55 16.41 12.87
C PRO A 65 -6.16 17.68 13.63
N GLU A 66 -5.12 17.65 14.46
CA GLU A 66 -4.69 18.83 15.22
C GLU A 66 -3.97 19.83 14.31
N ARG A 67 -3.13 19.33 13.40
CA ARG A 67 -2.47 20.17 12.39
C ARG A 67 -3.25 20.31 11.09
N ASN A 68 -4.29 19.50 10.91
CA ASN A 68 -5.03 19.41 9.67
C ASN A 68 -4.10 19.08 8.49
N LEU A 69 -3.28 18.06 8.67
CA LEU A 69 -2.28 17.58 7.71
C LEU A 69 -2.35 16.06 7.55
N LEU A 70 -2.13 15.60 6.33
CA LEU A 70 -1.88 14.20 6.03
C LEU A 70 -0.38 13.93 6.19
N ILE A 71 -0.06 12.78 6.75
CA ILE A 71 1.30 12.24 6.82
C ILE A 71 1.32 11.04 5.89
N VAL A 72 2.22 11.06 4.90
CA VAL A 72 2.27 10.05 3.84
C VAL A 72 3.64 9.38 3.88
N MET A 73 3.64 8.06 4.02
CA MET A 73 4.85 7.24 3.96
C MET A 73 5.23 7.00 2.51
N ASN A 74 6.46 7.37 2.17
CA ASN A 74 7.08 7.16 0.87
C ASN A 74 8.15 6.09 1.08
N ALA A 75 7.89 4.88 0.58
CA ALA A 75 8.85 3.80 0.74
C ALA A 75 10.07 4.06 -0.13
N GLY A 76 11.27 3.75 0.37
CA GLY A 76 12.47 3.67 -0.43
C GLY A 76 12.51 2.39 -1.27
N GLU A 77 13.71 2.03 -1.72
CA GLU A 77 13.91 0.84 -2.56
C GLU A 77 13.81 -0.46 -1.75
N PHE A 78 13.05 -1.44 -2.26
CA PHE A 78 12.93 -2.76 -1.63
C PHE A 78 14.09 -3.67 -2.06
N SER A 79 15.19 -3.67 -1.29
CA SER A 79 16.32 -4.57 -1.53
C SER A 79 17.11 -4.89 -0.25
N ASP A 80 17.90 -5.97 -0.28
CA ASP A 80 18.74 -6.37 0.85
C ASP A 80 19.85 -5.34 1.17
N ASP A 81 20.26 -4.57 0.15
CA ASP A 81 21.28 -3.51 0.24
C ASP A 81 20.64 -2.11 0.14
N ALA A 82 19.36 -1.99 0.52
CA ALA A 82 18.63 -0.73 0.43
C ALA A 82 19.27 0.33 1.34
N GLU A 83 19.46 1.52 0.76
CA GLU A 83 19.85 2.70 1.53
C GLU A 83 18.65 3.22 2.34
N ALA A 84 18.92 4.01 3.38
CA ALA A 84 17.88 4.67 4.16
C ALA A 84 17.34 5.91 3.41
N ASP A 85 16.65 5.70 2.30
CA ASP A 85 16.07 6.74 1.45
C ASP A 85 14.53 6.85 1.52
N GLY A 86 13.89 6.07 2.39
CA GLY A 86 12.48 6.19 2.74
C GLY A 86 12.19 7.43 3.57
N TYR A 87 10.99 8.00 3.45
CA TYR A 87 10.64 9.25 4.14
C TYR A 87 9.14 9.44 4.37
N ALA A 88 8.79 10.39 5.22
CA ALA A 88 7.42 10.85 5.42
C ALA A 88 7.21 12.25 4.85
N SER A 89 6.16 12.46 4.05
CA SER A 89 5.72 13.78 3.58
C SER A 89 4.58 14.33 4.44
N LEU A 90 4.51 15.66 4.55
CA LEU A 90 3.33 16.37 5.04
C LEU A 90 2.56 16.95 3.86
N VAL A 91 1.26 16.69 3.81
CA VAL A 91 0.38 17.09 2.69
C VAL A 91 -0.86 17.79 3.25
N HIS A 92 -1.28 18.86 2.59
CA HIS A 92 -2.53 19.52 2.92
C HIS A 92 -3.74 18.67 2.45
N PRO A 93 -4.89 18.80 3.11
CA PRO A 93 -6.13 18.11 2.70
C PRO A 93 -6.63 18.42 1.29
N ASP A 94 -6.16 19.49 0.66
CA ASP A 94 -6.48 19.83 -0.73
C ASP A 94 -5.52 19.19 -1.75
N GLY A 95 -4.59 18.35 -1.29
CA GLY A 95 -3.60 17.66 -2.10
C GLY A 95 -2.32 18.45 -2.34
N SER A 96 -2.24 19.72 -1.92
CA SER A 96 -1.01 20.49 -2.05
C SER A 96 0.06 20.03 -1.05
N LEU A 97 1.31 19.97 -1.50
CA LEU A 97 2.43 19.53 -0.67
C LEU A 97 2.77 20.60 0.37
N HIS A 98 2.80 20.22 1.65
CA HIS A 98 3.29 21.09 2.73
C HIS A 98 4.79 20.93 2.94
N THR A 99 5.27 19.69 3.05
CA THR A 99 6.70 19.37 3.25
C THR A 99 7.02 18.04 2.58
N ALA A 100 7.96 18.05 1.62
CA ALA A 100 8.32 16.86 0.85
C ALA A 100 8.90 15.73 1.70
N GLN A 101 9.93 16.03 2.49
CA GLN A 101 10.63 15.07 3.34
C GLN A 101 10.69 15.63 4.76
N TRP A 102 9.65 15.36 5.55
CA TRP A 102 9.56 15.81 6.94
C TRP A 102 10.32 14.87 7.90
N LEU A 103 10.21 13.55 7.70
CA LEU A 103 11.04 12.52 8.36
C LEU A 103 11.80 11.73 7.29
N GLY A 104 12.97 11.17 7.60
CA GLY A 104 13.72 10.33 6.64
C GLY A 104 14.52 11.07 5.57
N ALA A 105 14.92 12.33 5.81
CA ALA A 105 15.79 13.08 4.89
C ALA A 105 17.29 12.91 5.21
N PRO A 106 18.19 12.92 4.20
CA PRO A 106 19.62 12.69 4.43
C PRO A 106 20.25 13.76 5.32
N GLY A 107 20.95 13.30 6.36
CA GLY A 107 21.99 14.07 7.05
C GLY A 107 21.80 14.31 8.54
N ASN A 108 20.57 14.27 9.09
CA ASN A 108 20.31 14.47 10.53
C ASN A 108 18.95 13.92 11.06
N GLY A 109 18.12 13.30 10.22
CA GLY A 109 16.82 12.74 10.63
C GLY A 109 16.91 11.25 10.98
N PRO A 110 15.87 10.65 11.59
CA PRO A 110 15.77 9.21 11.70
C PRO A 110 15.84 8.56 10.31
N GLU A 111 16.68 7.53 10.20
CA GLU A 111 16.82 6.71 9.00
C GLU A 111 15.57 5.85 8.83
N LEU A 112 14.95 5.94 7.66
CA LEU A 112 13.86 5.08 7.23
C LEU A 112 14.25 4.45 5.89
N ILE A 113 13.94 3.18 5.70
CA ILE A 113 14.29 2.44 4.48
C ILE A 113 13.03 2.21 3.64
N THR A 114 12.07 1.43 4.14
CA THR A 114 10.79 1.14 3.50
C THR A 114 9.63 1.34 4.48
N PRO A 115 9.34 2.60 4.89
CA PRO A 115 8.15 2.86 5.70
C PRO A 115 6.89 2.61 4.87
N ILE A 116 6.07 1.62 5.27
CA ILE A 116 4.89 1.19 4.48
C ILE A 116 3.57 1.11 5.23
N GLY A 117 3.58 1.31 6.55
CA GLY A 117 2.35 1.34 7.35
C GLY A 117 2.49 2.37 8.45
N SER A 118 1.47 3.17 8.69
CA SER A 118 1.52 4.27 9.67
C SER A 118 0.27 4.33 10.55
N ALA A 119 0.44 4.83 11.77
CA ALA A 119 -0.65 5.12 12.69
C ALA A 119 -0.28 6.29 13.62
N ILE A 120 -1.28 7.06 14.06
CA ILE A 120 -1.11 8.11 15.08
C ILE A 120 -1.84 7.68 16.35
N ARG A 121 -1.16 7.85 17.49
CA ARG A 121 -1.77 7.71 18.82
C ARG A 121 -1.12 8.69 19.78
N ASP A 122 -1.94 9.46 20.50
CA ASP A 122 -1.53 10.31 21.64
C ASP A 122 -0.28 11.19 21.39
N GLY A 123 -0.24 11.84 20.22
CA GLY A 123 0.88 12.73 19.83
C GLY A 123 2.14 12.00 19.36
N VAL A 124 2.03 10.71 19.04
CA VAL A 124 3.11 9.88 18.51
C VAL A 124 2.70 9.33 17.14
N LEU A 125 3.61 9.44 16.17
CA LEU A 125 3.52 8.74 14.88
C LEU A 125 4.26 7.42 15.00
N TYR A 126 3.60 6.33 14.62
CA TYR A 126 4.19 5.01 14.48
C TYR A 126 4.29 4.66 13.01
N THR A 127 5.38 3.98 12.62
CA THR A 127 5.50 3.37 11.30
C THR A 127 6.13 1.99 11.41
N VAL A 128 5.71 1.08 10.54
CA VAL A 128 6.52 -0.11 10.26
C VAL A 128 7.53 0.22 9.19
N ASP A 129 8.73 -0.30 9.35
CA ASP A 129 9.82 -0.16 8.38
C ASP A 129 10.80 -1.31 8.56
N SER A 130 11.02 -2.10 7.52
CA SER A 130 12.12 -3.07 7.43
C SER A 130 12.28 -4.00 8.66
N GLY A 131 11.17 -4.49 9.20
CA GLY A 131 11.13 -5.38 10.37
C GLY A 131 11.12 -4.68 11.73
N PHE A 132 10.99 -3.36 11.76
CA PHE A 132 10.87 -2.55 12.96
C PHE A 132 9.50 -1.87 13.05
N VAL A 133 9.12 -1.55 14.29
CA VAL A 133 8.13 -0.53 14.61
C VAL A 133 8.88 0.68 15.15
N HIS A 134 8.87 1.76 14.39
CA HIS A 134 9.41 3.05 14.83
C HIS A 134 8.31 3.92 15.41
N ALA A 135 8.67 4.75 16.38
CA ALA A 135 7.82 5.76 16.96
C ALA A 135 8.54 7.11 16.97
N PHE A 136 7.84 8.17 16.58
CA PHE A 136 8.34 9.54 16.50
C PHE A 136 7.39 10.48 17.21
N ASN A 137 7.94 11.49 17.87
CA ASN A 137 7.15 12.59 18.38
C ASN A 137 6.47 13.26 17.17
N LEU A 138 5.14 13.31 17.18
CA LEU A 138 4.37 13.78 16.04
C LEU A 138 4.68 15.25 15.71
N GLN A 139 5.09 16.06 16.68
CA GLN A 139 5.34 17.50 16.53
C GLN A 139 6.76 17.84 16.12
N THR A 140 7.75 17.18 16.69
CA THR A 140 9.16 17.50 16.46
C THR A 140 9.80 16.57 15.44
N GLY A 141 9.20 15.39 15.21
CA GLY A 141 9.81 14.32 14.44
C GLY A 141 10.94 13.59 15.17
N GLU A 142 11.19 13.93 16.43
CA GLU A 142 12.25 13.29 17.22
C GLU A 142 11.93 11.81 17.45
N PRO A 143 12.93 10.92 17.33
CA PRO A 143 12.74 9.50 17.64
C PRO A 143 12.33 9.28 19.09
N VAL A 144 11.28 8.50 19.30
CA VAL A 144 10.81 8.05 20.61
C VAL A 144 11.31 6.64 20.89
N SER A 145 11.09 5.72 19.96
CA SER A 145 11.54 4.33 20.08
C SER A 145 11.70 3.66 18.72
N SER A 146 12.51 2.60 18.69
CA SER A 146 12.65 1.70 17.55
C SER A 146 12.70 0.27 18.06
N ILE A 147 11.63 -0.48 17.83
CA ILE A 147 11.47 -1.84 18.35
C ILE A 147 11.59 -2.82 17.18
N ARG A 148 12.62 -3.67 17.21
CA ARG A 148 12.75 -4.77 16.26
C ARG A 148 11.69 -5.82 16.57
N VAL A 149 11.03 -6.35 15.53
CA VAL A 149 10.18 -7.56 15.65
C VAL A 149 11.02 -8.76 15.20
N PRO A 150 11.51 -9.61 16.13
CA PRO A 150 12.43 -10.69 15.79
C PRO A 150 11.72 -11.77 14.97
N GLY A 151 12.37 -12.22 13.90
CA GLY A 151 11.83 -13.27 13.02
C GLY A 151 10.72 -12.81 12.08
N ALA A 152 10.33 -11.54 12.13
CA ALA A 152 9.35 -10.98 11.20
C ALA A 152 9.86 -11.01 9.75
N GLY A 153 8.96 -11.38 8.85
CA GLY A 153 9.11 -11.21 7.41
C GLY A 153 8.70 -9.80 6.95
N PHE A 154 7.79 -9.75 5.98
CA PHE A 154 7.26 -8.50 5.42
C PHE A 154 6.16 -7.93 6.31
N LEU A 155 6.54 -7.03 7.23
CA LEU A 155 5.60 -6.26 8.05
C LEU A 155 4.93 -5.18 7.22
N ASN A 156 3.62 -4.97 7.39
CA ASN A 156 2.84 -4.03 6.56
C ASN A 156 1.87 -3.13 7.35
N GLY A 157 0.61 -3.52 7.55
CA GLY A 157 -0.36 -2.71 8.28
C GLY A 157 -0.04 -2.60 9.77
N ILE A 158 -0.36 -1.46 10.38
CA ILE A 158 -0.18 -1.18 11.81
C ILE A 158 -1.38 -0.46 12.40
N ALA A 159 -1.80 -0.86 13.60
CA ALA A 159 -2.69 -0.08 14.45
C ALA A 159 -2.18 -0.03 15.89
N VAL A 160 -2.34 1.11 16.57
CA VAL A 160 -1.79 1.32 17.92
C VAL A 160 -2.92 1.63 18.91
N ALA A 161 -2.99 0.81 19.96
CA ALA A 161 -3.93 0.94 21.06
C ALA A 161 -3.53 2.06 22.03
N ALA A 162 -4.46 2.48 22.89
CA ALA A 162 -4.25 3.57 23.86
C ALA A 162 -3.15 3.29 24.89
N ASP A 163 -2.78 2.03 25.10
CA ASP A 163 -1.66 1.65 25.97
C ASP A 163 -0.31 1.62 25.23
N GLY A 164 -0.26 2.07 23.97
CA GLY A 164 0.95 2.05 23.14
C GLY A 164 1.25 0.68 22.51
N THR A 165 0.41 -0.34 22.73
CA THR A 165 0.56 -1.63 22.05
C THR A 165 0.24 -1.48 20.56
N ALA A 166 1.20 -1.83 19.70
CA ALA A 166 1.01 -1.95 18.27
C ALA A 166 0.57 -3.37 17.87
N TYR A 167 -0.36 -3.45 16.93
CA TYR A 167 -0.74 -4.66 16.23
C TYR A 167 -0.30 -4.53 14.78
N VAL A 168 0.52 -5.46 14.32
CA VAL A 168 1.23 -5.34 13.04
C VAL A 168 1.02 -6.58 12.21
N SER A 169 0.59 -6.44 10.96
CA SER A 169 0.51 -7.59 10.05
C SER A 169 1.88 -7.98 9.53
N GLU A 170 2.12 -9.28 9.42
CA GLU A 170 3.13 -9.84 8.53
C GLU A 170 2.44 -10.50 7.35
N THR A 171 2.52 -9.86 6.17
CA THR A 171 1.85 -10.36 4.97
C THR A 171 2.43 -11.67 4.49
N GLN A 172 3.74 -11.87 4.66
CA GLN A 172 4.46 -13.09 4.29
C GLN A 172 5.82 -13.15 5.01
N PRO A 173 6.41 -14.34 5.22
CA PRO A 173 5.88 -15.66 4.83
C PRO A 173 4.97 -16.32 5.87
N GLY A 174 4.90 -15.82 7.11
CA GLY A 174 4.18 -16.45 8.20
C GLY A 174 2.68 -16.19 8.21
N GLU A 175 2.21 -15.13 7.54
CA GLU A 175 0.81 -14.70 7.50
C GLU A 175 0.22 -14.50 8.91
N LEU A 176 0.85 -13.61 9.67
CA LEU A 176 0.65 -13.42 11.11
C LEU A 176 0.16 -12.01 11.42
N ILE A 177 -0.43 -11.85 12.59
CA ILE A 177 -0.49 -10.55 13.28
C ILE A 177 0.43 -10.64 14.49
N TYR A 178 1.36 -9.69 14.62
CA TYR A 178 2.16 -9.49 15.82
C TYR A 178 1.48 -8.52 16.76
N LYS A 179 1.69 -8.72 18.06
CA LYS A 179 1.50 -7.72 19.11
C LYS A 179 2.87 -7.26 19.57
N VAL A 180 3.09 -5.95 19.59
CA VAL A 180 4.33 -5.30 20.04
C VAL A 180 3.99 -4.30 21.13
N THR A 181 4.47 -4.51 22.36
CA THR A 181 4.17 -3.60 23.49
C THR A 181 5.07 -2.37 23.46
N ALA A 182 4.67 -1.32 24.18
CA ALA A 182 5.46 -0.09 24.30
C ALA A 182 6.83 -0.33 24.98
N GLU A 183 6.94 -1.37 25.80
CA GLU A 183 8.17 -1.78 26.48
C GLU A 183 9.13 -2.57 25.58
N GLY A 184 8.69 -2.97 24.38
CA GLY A 184 9.52 -3.67 23.39
C GLY A 184 9.31 -5.18 23.32
N ASP A 185 8.36 -5.75 24.05
CA ASP A 185 8.03 -7.17 23.94
C ASP A 185 7.20 -7.42 22.68
N SER A 186 7.56 -8.45 21.91
CA SER A 186 6.80 -8.86 20.71
C SER A 186 6.41 -10.33 20.75
N SER A 187 5.21 -10.64 20.28
CA SER A 187 4.68 -12.00 20.19
C SER A 187 3.64 -12.13 19.08
N VAL A 188 3.38 -13.36 18.63
CA VAL A 188 2.28 -13.63 17.70
C VAL A 188 0.95 -13.42 18.41
N PHE A 189 0.13 -12.52 17.87
CA PHE A 189 -1.22 -12.23 18.34
C PHE A 189 -2.26 -13.16 17.69
N ALA A 190 -2.18 -13.33 16.37
CA ALA A 190 -3.07 -14.18 15.61
C ALA A 190 -2.31 -14.86 14.46
N ALA A 191 -2.69 -16.09 14.15
CA ALA A 191 -2.12 -16.90 13.08
C ALA A 191 -3.18 -17.85 12.52
N GLY A 192 -3.13 -18.11 11.21
CA GLY A 192 -4.04 -19.03 10.53
C GLY A 192 -5.52 -18.62 10.62
N GLY A 193 -6.41 -19.61 10.57
CA GLY A 193 -7.86 -19.36 10.56
C GLY A 193 -8.28 -18.55 9.33
N PRO A 194 -9.00 -17.42 9.48
CA PRO A 194 -9.43 -16.61 8.35
C PRO A 194 -8.32 -15.69 7.80
N LEU A 195 -7.10 -15.66 8.37
CA LEU A 195 -6.00 -14.87 7.82
C LEU A 195 -5.52 -15.48 6.49
N SER A 196 -5.30 -14.62 5.50
CA SER A 196 -4.79 -15.01 4.19
C SER A 196 -4.03 -13.83 3.60
N ARG A 197 -2.70 -13.86 3.76
CA ARG A 197 -1.80 -12.71 3.53
C ARG A 197 -2.35 -11.41 4.15
N PRO A 198 -2.39 -11.30 5.49
CA PRO A 198 -2.92 -10.13 6.17
C PRO A 198 -2.14 -8.88 5.76
N ASN A 199 -2.86 -7.77 5.61
CA ASN A 199 -2.30 -6.50 5.17
C ASN A 199 -2.73 -5.39 6.15
N GLY A 200 -3.62 -4.48 5.79
CA GLY A 200 -4.08 -3.40 6.65
C GLY A 200 -4.63 -3.87 7.99
N VAL A 201 -4.28 -3.11 9.04
CA VAL A 201 -4.73 -3.32 10.41
C VAL A 201 -5.34 -2.02 10.93
N ALA A 202 -6.49 -2.13 11.60
CA ALA A 202 -7.14 -1.02 12.31
C ALA A 202 -7.62 -1.48 13.69
N ILE A 203 -8.03 -0.51 14.51
CA ILE A 203 -8.73 -0.77 15.78
C ILE A 203 -10.14 -0.21 15.68
N ASP A 204 -11.16 -1.02 15.96
CA ASP A 204 -12.55 -0.56 15.97
C ASP A 204 -12.90 0.24 17.24
N ASN A 205 -14.10 0.81 17.28
CA ASN A 205 -14.54 1.68 18.38
C ASN A 205 -14.69 0.95 19.73
N ASP A 206 -14.71 -0.39 19.73
CA ASP A 206 -14.73 -1.23 20.93
C ASP A 206 -13.32 -1.69 21.35
N GLY A 207 -12.27 -1.23 20.65
CA GLY A 207 -10.88 -1.59 20.91
C GLY A 207 -10.46 -2.94 20.31
N ARG A 208 -11.26 -3.51 19.39
CA ARG A 208 -10.96 -4.77 18.71
C ARG A 208 -10.05 -4.57 17.53
N ILE A 209 -9.32 -5.62 17.16
CA ILE A 209 -8.35 -5.58 16.07
C ILE A 209 -9.02 -6.00 14.77
N VAL A 210 -9.07 -5.11 13.79
CA VAL A 210 -9.62 -5.34 12.46
C VAL A 210 -8.47 -5.55 11.50
N VAL A 211 -8.52 -6.63 10.72
CA VAL A 211 -7.48 -7.03 9.76
C VAL A 211 -8.15 -7.25 8.41
N VAL A 212 -7.53 -6.75 7.34
CA VAL A 212 -7.95 -7.07 5.98
C VAL A 212 -6.91 -7.97 5.30
N ASN A 213 -7.40 -8.83 4.42
CA ASN A 213 -6.60 -9.81 3.72
C ASN A 213 -6.39 -9.44 2.27
N LEU A 214 -5.16 -9.66 1.78
CA LEU A 214 -4.84 -9.44 0.37
C LEU A 214 -5.41 -10.56 -0.52
N ASP A 215 -5.42 -11.81 -0.06
CA ASP A 215 -5.80 -12.98 -0.88
C ASP A 215 -7.27 -13.41 -0.71
N SER A 216 -8.08 -12.66 0.05
CA SER A 216 -9.51 -12.91 0.21
C SER A 216 -10.28 -11.61 0.39
N LYS A 217 -11.62 -11.68 0.40
CA LYS A 217 -12.48 -10.54 0.74
C LYS A 217 -12.61 -10.32 2.25
N ALA A 218 -12.01 -11.19 3.07
CA ALA A 218 -12.28 -11.21 4.50
C ALA A 218 -11.77 -9.94 5.19
N VAL A 219 -12.66 -9.34 5.98
CA VAL A 219 -12.38 -8.31 6.98
C VAL A 219 -12.60 -8.94 8.35
N VAL A 220 -11.50 -9.33 8.99
CA VAL A 220 -11.49 -10.15 10.19
C VAL A 220 -11.42 -9.26 11.42
N THR A 221 -12.27 -9.50 12.42
CA THR A 221 -12.21 -8.78 13.70
C THR A 221 -11.88 -9.74 14.84
N TYR A 222 -10.91 -9.38 15.67
CA TYR A 222 -10.49 -10.12 16.87
C TYR A 222 -10.69 -9.28 18.13
N GLU A 223 -11.11 -9.90 19.23
CA GLU A 223 -10.94 -9.31 20.55
C GLU A 223 -9.44 -9.12 20.87
N ARG A 224 -9.09 -8.19 21.79
CA ARG A 224 -7.70 -8.00 22.24
C ARG A 224 -7.09 -9.26 22.91
N SER A 225 -7.92 -10.23 23.28
CA SER A 225 -7.50 -11.56 23.75
C SER A 225 -6.98 -12.48 22.64
N GLY A 226 -7.21 -12.13 21.36
CA GLY A 226 -6.94 -12.97 20.20
C GLY A 226 -8.13 -13.83 19.74
N GLU A 227 -9.28 -13.75 20.44
CA GLU A 227 -10.48 -14.48 20.05
C GLU A 227 -11.11 -13.87 18.79
N LEU A 228 -11.47 -14.72 17.82
CA LEU A 228 -12.17 -14.30 16.61
C LEU A 228 -13.60 -13.88 16.94
N VAL A 229 -13.96 -12.65 16.59
CA VAL A 229 -15.30 -12.09 16.84
C VAL A 229 -16.21 -12.27 15.65
N ARG A 230 -15.73 -11.90 14.46
CA ARG A 230 -16.49 -11.96 13.20
C ARG A 230 -15.56 -11.88 11.99
N VAL A 231 -16.10 -12.33 10.86
CA VAL A 231 -15.54 -12.13 9.53
C VAL A 231 -16.62 -11.49 8.68
N GLU A 232 -16.37 -10.25 8.26
CA GLU A 232 -17.15 -9.54 7.25
C GLU A 232 -16.46 -9.71 5.88
N GLU A 233 -17.09 -9.29 4.79
CA GLU A 233 -16.48 -9.30 3.45
C GLU A 233 -16.46 -7.91 2.85
N ALA A 234 -15.31 -7.49 2.31
CA ALA A 234 -15.22 -6.37 1.40
C ALA A 234 -15.93 -6.70 0.07
N ALA A 235 -16.23 -5.68 -0.74
CA ALA A 235 -16.93 -5.91 -2.01
C ALA A 235 -16.06 -6.70 -3.00
N GLU A 236 -14.74 -6.48 -2.96
CA GLU A 236 -13.74 -7.13 -3.80
C GLU A 236 -12.56 -7.64 -2.94
N ALA A 237 -11.80 -8.59 -3.48
CA ALA A 237 -10.59 -9.10 -2.83
C ALA A 237 -9.43 -8.11 -3.03
N GLY A 238 -8.22 -8.50 -2.63
CA GLY A 238 -7.05 -7.66 -2.84
C GLY A 238 -6.93 -6.53 -1.84
N SER A 239 -7.45 -6.71 -0.63
CA SER A 239 -7.51 -5.65 0.35
C SER A 239 -6.12 -5.21 0.78
N ASP A 240 -5.91 -3.90 0.87
CA ASP A 240 -4.67 -3.32 1.36
C ASP A 240 -4.93 -2.56 2.66
N GLY A 241 -5.46 -1.34 2.60
CA GLY A 241 -5.76 -0.53 3.78
C GLY A 241 -7.16 -0.73 4.34
N VAL A 242 -7.34 -0.38 5.61
CA VAL A 242 -8.64 -0.31 6.27
C VAL A 242 -8.69 0.85 7.25
N VAL A 243 -9.80 1.59 7.26
CA VAL A 243 -10.15 2.55 8.32
C VAL A 243 -11.53 2.24 8.87
N VAL A 244 -11.72 2.49 10.17
CA VAL A 244 -12.99 2.35 10.86
C VAL A 244 -13.43 3.73 11.33
N LEU A 245 -14.64 4.14 10.95
CA LEU A 245 -15.22 5.43 11.34
C LEU A 245 -15.95 5.34 12.68
N PRO A 246 -16.26 6.49 13.33
CA PRO A 246 -16.97 6.52 14.61
C PRO A 246 -18.36 5.85 14.61
N ASP A 247 -19.02 5.75 13.45
CA ASP A 247 -20.30 5.06 13.28
C ASP A 247 -20.15 3.54 13.04
N GLY A 248 -18.92 3.03 13.02
CA GLY A 248 -18.59 1.63 12.74
C GLY A 248 -18.48 1.29 11.26
N THR A 249 -18.72 2.24 10.35
CA THR A 249 -18.49 2.07 8.92
C THR A 249 -17.01 1.80 8.68
N LYS A 250 -16.70 0.80 7.85
CA LYS A 250 -15.33 0.53 7.39
C LYS A 250 -15.17 0.92 5.94
N TYR A 251 -14.02 1.48 5.61
CA TYR A 251 -13.58 1.61 4.23
C TYR A 251 -12.34 0.77 4.01
N VAL A 252 -12.33 0.02 2.92
CA VAL A 252 -11.26 -0.93 2.57
C VAL A 252 -10.83 -0.66 1.14
N SER A 253 -9.55 -0.42 0.92
CA SER A 253 -8.99 -0.29 -0.43
C SER A 253 -8.63 -1.65 -0.99
N SER A 254 -8.70 -1.79 -2.30
CA SER A 254 -8.20 -2.94 -3.02
C SER A 254 -7.06 -2.53 -3.94
N VAL A 255 -5.83 -2.94 -3.63
CA VAL A 255 -4.66 -2.65 -4.46
C VAL A 255 -4.72 -3.40 -5.80
N ARG A 256 -5.40 -4.56 -5.85
CA ARG A 256 -5.56 -5.37 -7.06
C ARG A 256 -6.69 -4.91 -7.98
N PHE A 257 -7.80 -4.43 -7.41
CA PHE A 257 -8.96 -4.01 -8.19
C PHE A 257 -9.04 -2.49 -8.36
N GLY A 258 -8.28 -1.73 -7.58
CA GLY A 258 -8.28 -0.28 -7.63
C GLY A 258 -9.58 0.33 -7.13
N SER A 259 -10.23 -0.35 -6.18
CA SER A 259 -11.56 -0.01 -5.68
C SER A 259 -11.55 0.29 -4.19
N ILE A 260 -12.54 1.07 -3.75
CA ILE A 260 -12.78 1.36 -2.33
C ILE A 260 -14.13 0.75 -1.95
N SER A 261 -14.10 -0.26 -1.09
CA SER A 261 -15.29 -0.85 -0.49
C SER A 261 -15.76 -0.02 0.70
N LYS A 262 -17.07 0.17 0.83
CA LYS A 262 -17.75 0.67 2.03
C LYS A 262 -18.53 -0.47 2.68
N LEU A 263 -18.26 -0.71 3.96
CA LEU A 263 -18.95 -1.69 4.79
C LEU A 263 -19.70 -0.95 5.89
N VAL A 264 -21.03 -0.91 5.80
CA VAL A 264 -21.89 -0.39 6.87
C VAL A 264 -22.33 -1.56 7.74
N PRO A 265 -22.28 -1.47 9.08
CA PRO A 265 -22.69 -2.56 9.95
C PRO A 265 -24.09 -3.08 9.63
N GLY A 266 -24.19 -4.37 9.30
CA GLY A 266 -25.45 -5.04 8.97
C GLY A 266 -25.91 -4.90 7.51
N GLU A 267 -25.15 -4.21 6.66
CA GLU A 267 -25.41 -4.10 5.22
C GLU A 267 -24.37 -4.89 4.41
N GLU A 268 -24.72 -5.21 3.15
CA GLU A 268 -23.78 -5.77 2.20
C GLU A 268 -22.75 -4.71 1.78
N ALA A 269 -21.48 -5.12 1.65
CA ALA A 269 -20.42 -4.23 1.21
C ALA A 269 -20.63 -3.78 -0.24
N ARG A 270 -20.27 -2.53 -0.54
CA ARG A 270 -20.37 -1.98 -1.91
C ARG A 270 -19.17 -1.13 -2.28
N VAL A 271 -18.83 -1.13 -3.56
CA VAL A 271 -17.80 -0.25 -4.12
C VAL A 271 -18.33 1.20 -4.19
N ILE A 272 -17.54 2.17 -3.72
CA ILE A 272 -17.86 3.60 -3.75
C ILE A 272 -16.97 4.43 -4.68
N ALA A 273 -15.85 3.86 -5.09
CA ALA A 273 -14.95 4.39 -6.10
C ALA A 273 -14.18 3.21 -6.69
N ALA A 274 -13.84 3.30 -7.97
CA ALA A 274 -13.12 2.28 -8.72
C ALA A 274 -12.15 2.93 -9.71
N GLY A 275 -11.26 2.12 -10.27
CA GLY A 275 -10.29 2.55 -11.28
C GLY A 275 -9.19 3.45 -10.72
N ILE A 276 -8.90 3.36 -9.42
CA ILE A 276 -7.73 3.98 -8.78
C ILE A 276 -6.55 3.03 -9.00
N PRO A 277 -5.55 3.37 -9.82
CA PRO A 277 -4.37 2.53 -10.00
C PRO A 277 -3.74 2.16 -8.66
N ASP A 278 -3.55 0.86 -8.42
CA ASP A 278 -2.82 0.33 -7.27
C ASP A 278 -3.22 1.06 -5.97
N ALA A 279 -4.52 1.06 -5.68
CA ALA A 279 -5.06 1.70 -4.48
C ALA A 279 -4.52 0.99 -3.22
N ALA A 280 -3.39 1.49 -2.71
CA ALA A 280 -2.64 0.95 -1.58
C ALA A 280 -3.43 1.19 -0.29
N SER A 281 -2.80 1.62 0.80
CA SER A 281 -3.53 1.87 2.05
C SER A 281 -4.61 2.97 1.92
N LEU A 282 -5.25 3.35 3.02
CA LEU A 282 -6.05 4.57 3.06
C LEU A 282 -6.09 5.19 4.45
N CYS A 283 -6.31 6.49 4.51
CA CYS A 283 -6.59 7.22 5.73
C CYS A 283 -7.88 8.04 5.62
N TYR A 284 -8.49 8.30 6.78
CA TYR A 284 -9.67 9.15 6.90
C TYR A 284 -9.29 10.52 7.45
N ASP A 285 -9.53 11.53 6.63
CA ASP A 285 -9.48 12.93 7.04
C ASP A 285 -10.84 13.30 7.65
N SER A 286 -10.82 13.42 8.98
CA SER A 286 -12.00 13.64 9.80
C SER A 286 -12.50 15.09 9.79
N VAL A 287 -11.69 16.05 9.31
CA VAL A 287 -12.08 17.47 9.28
C VAL A 287 -12.72 17.81 7.94
N GLN A 288 -12.17 17.31 6.83
CA GLN A 288 -12.73 17.54 5.50
C GLN A 288 -13.65 16.40 5.01
N HIS A 289 -13.90 15.40 5.87
CA HIS A 289 -14.74 14.22 5.62
C HIS A 289 -14.41 13.56 4.28
N GLN A 290 -13.19 13.06 4.17
CA GLN A 290 -12.70 12.47 2.93
C GLN A 290 -11.76 11.30 3.19
N LEU A 291 -11.69 10.41 2.22
CA LEU A 291 -10.66 9.36 2.16
C LEU A 291 -9.49 9.85 1.32
N VAL A 292 -8.30 9.50 1.76
CA VAL A 292 -7.06 9.67 1.00
C VAL A 292 -6.41 8.31 0.83
N ILE A 293 -5.99 8.02 -0.39
CA ILE A 293 -5.56 6.70 -0.84
C ILE A 293 -4.23 6.86 -1.55
N PRO A 294 -3.12 6.41 -0.94
CA PRO A 294 -1.85 6.31 -1.64
C PRO A 294 -1.93 5.40 -2.87
N MET A 295 -1.18 5.76 -3.90
CA MET A 295 -1.10 5.03 -5.16
C MET A 295 0.35 4.64 -5.42
N ASN A 296 0.80 3.52 -4.85
CA ASN A 296 2.08 2.89 -5.18
C ASN A 296 1.97 2.23 -6.57
N PRO A 297 3.06 1.87 -7.25
CA PRO A 297 4.18 2.76 -7.60
C PRO A 297 3.79 4.01 -8.43
N ASN A 298 2.51 4.39 -8.51
CA ASN A 298 2.01 5.49 -9.33
C ASN A 298 2.38 6.91 -8.83
N ASN A 299 3.08 7.03 -7.70
CA ASN A 299 3.68 8.28 -7.21
C ASN A 299 2.64 9.41 -6.98
N ALA A 300 1.46 9.01 -6.50
CA ALA A 300 0.29 9.86 -6.37
C ALA A 300 -0.58 9.52 -5.15
N LEU A 301 -1.51 10.40 -4.85
CA LEU A 301 -2.57 10.24 -3.86
C LEU A 301 -3.93 10.48 -4.53
N ALA A 302 -4.87 9.57 -4.31
CA ALA A 302 -6.28 9.74 -4.66
C ALA A 302 -7.08 10.27 -3.47
N PHE A 303 -8.06 11.13 -3.75
CA PHE A 303 -8.92 11.78 -2.76
C PHE A 303 -10.39 11.54 -3.12
N ILE A 304 -11.19 11.14 -2.14
CA ILE A 304 -12.62 10.86 -2.29
C ILE A 304 -13.39 11.57 -1.18
N LYS A 305 -14.29 12.48 -1.54
CA LYS A 305 -15.23 13.09 -0.58
C LYS A 305 -16.31 12.08 -0.16
N LEU A 306 -16.61 12.02 1.14
CA LEU A 306 -17.64 11.15 1.73
C LEU A 306 -18.97 11.87 1.97
#